data_AF-D0NR38-F1
#
_entry.id   AF-D0NR38-F1
#
_cell.length_a   1.000
_cell.length_b   1.000
_cell.length_c   1.000
_cell.angle_alpha   90.00
_cell.angle_beta   90.00
_cell.angle_gamma   90.00
#
_symmetry.space_group_name_H-M   'P 1'
#
loop_
_entity.id
_entity.type
_entity.pdbx_description
1 polymer ?
#
loop_
_entity_poly.entity_id
_entity_poly.type
_entity_poly.pdbx_seq_one_letter_code
_entity_poly.pdbx_strand_id
1 'polypeptide(L)'
;MKHLRSLGLTLLLGAVGAYGDGKPAINVLGTTTYLDLDPSVQHIPLDPHYKSLRPPAAKIPSTFEIHVGSSVFRDGVRCGKTLFTALQRAVNPGRLRFGILEQLVEGDPSCLDEYCKLALAQWPDYTGCRYKVQIQVTPRPAAEASGCTTARHQQQEMIGDEEFCLQVDGHSIFTNRWDEIMLDEWKRINNEMAVLSVYPHDIHDFVKENGDNNAPDWIPHLCTTIKGGNGLTRIVGASIKRNANFPQLSALWGGGLSFSKCHAERNVPVDSHTPWLWDGEEFLRSADYWTHGYDLYSPSKIGNVLYHNYSKKPASFWESPVDPAVKALDSEMTHNRVRLRVGLGFKGPVDAFELDKYKFGTARSFQQFMTFANMSFDGFMNESNSCGQLHWVPYSNASEVEEIVGDGWKMQMVEMGDEEVEGVVRQQAISAHEKNGAGFGDEKPVVRPRVPLTERRTRSNASAWGLLAVVLTALFVTLSNDSMSRAIRQSCIAKAPHLSHD
;
A
#
# COMPACT_ATOMS: atom_id res chain seq x y z
N MET A 1 -14.19 42.89 -6.20
CA MET A 1 -13.68 43.69 -5.05
C MET A 1 -13.69 42.82 -3.80
N LYS A 2 -12.49 42.58 -3.23
CA LYS A 2 -12.14 42.33 -1.82
C LYS A 2 -12.82 41.16 -1.08
N HIS A 3 -12.18 40.28 -0.32
CA HIS A 3 -10.78 39.89 -0.03
C HIS A 3 -10.90 38.81 1.08
N LEU A 4 -10.02 37.80 1.06
CA LEU A 4 -9.44 37.07 2.23
C LEU A 4 -10.41 36.19 3.09
N ARG A 5 -10.09 34.97 3.56
CA ARG A 5 -8.83 34.33 3.98
C ARG A 5 -8.92 32.80 3.75
N SER A 6 -8.04 32.20 2.96
CA SER A 6 -6.96 31.31 3.43
C SER A 6 -7.01 30.95 4.93
N LEU A 7 -7.46 29.74 5.26
CA LEU A 7 -7.06 29.09 6.51
C LEU A 7 -5.82 28.27 6.20
N GLY A 8 -4.70 28.70 6.77
CA GLY A 8 -3.41 28.03 6.67
C GLY A 8 -3.50 26.61 7.22
N LEU A 9 -3.06 25.66 6.42
CA LEU A 9 -2.63 24.35 6.87
C LEU A 9 -1.38 24.60 7.73
N THR A 10 -1.56 24.68 9.04
CA THR A 10 -0.43 24.75 9.97
C THR A 10 0.28 23.41 9.88
N LEU A 11 1.35 23.35 9.08
CA LEU A 11 2.36 22.31 9.16
C LEU A 11 2.86 22.34 10.62
N LEU A 12 2.39 21.40 11.43
CA LEU A 12 3.10 21.02 12.65
C LEU A 12 4.40 20.36 12.17
N LEU A 13 5.40 21.21 11.94
CA LEU A 13 6.81 20.84 12.02
C LEU A 13 7.05 20.36 13.46
N GLY A 14 6.61 19.14 13.75
CA GLY A 14 7.10 18.39 14.89
C GLY A 14 8.61 18.31 14.74
N ALA A 15 9.32 18.66 15.82
CA ALA A 15 10.77 18.64 15.88
C ALA A 15 11.30 17.36 15.20
N VAL A 16 11.93 17.56 14.04
CA VAL A 16 12.73 16.52 13.39
C VAL A 16 13.85 16.25 14.36
N GLY A 17 13.68 15.21 15.19
CA GLY A 17 14.78 14.62 15.91
C GLY A 17 15.83 14.29 14.85
N ALA A 18 16.98 14.93 14.93
CA ALA A 18 18.12 14.62 14.08
C ALA A 18 18.44 13.13 14.30
N TYR A 19 18.08 12.29 13.33
CA TYR A 19 18.41 10.87 13.37
C TYR A 19 19.67 10.65 12.54
N GLY A 20 20.78 10.44 13.27
CA GLY A 20 22.00 9.85 12.75
C GLY A 20 21.84 8.32 12.69
N ASP A 21 22.31 7.74 11.57
CA ASP A 21 22.73 6.35 11.32
C ASP A 21 22.19 5.71 10.04
N GLY A 22 21.38 6.40 9.23
CA GLY A 22 20.99 5.90 7.89
C GLY A 22 20.19 4.59 7.87
N LYS A 23 19.74 4.11 9.04
CA LYS A 23 18.91 2.90 9.17
C LYS A 23 17.48 3.15 8.64
N PRO A 24 16.84 2.12 8.06
CA PRO A 24 15.43 2.20 7.68
C PRO A 24 14.54 2.42 8.91
N ALA A 25 13.58 3.33 8.80
CA ALA A 25 12.61 3.60 9.86
C ALA A 25 11.27 4.04 9.26
N ILE A 26 10.20 3.97 10.04
CA ILE A 26 8.85 4.35 9.61
C ILE A 26 8.21 5.32 10.60
N ASN A 27 7.58 6.37 10.08
CA ASN A 27 6.68 7.24 10.81
C ASN A 27 5.25 6.77 10.61
N VAL A 28 4.56 6.45 11.71
CA VAL A 28 3.21 5.91 11.68
C VAL A 28 2.20 7.04 11.48
N LEU A 29 1.42 6.94 10.39
CA LEU A 29 0.42 7.94 10.01
C LEU A 29 -0.53 8.28 11.17
N GLY A 30 -0.74 9.58 11.39
CA GLY A 30 -1.64 10.06 12.45
C GLY A 30 -1.02 10.06 13.86
N THR A 31 0.27 9.75 13.99
CA THR A 31 0.97 9.70 15.28
C THR A 31 2.33 10.39 15.22
N THR A 32 2.96 10.58 16.39
CA THR A 32 4.38 10.98 16.50
C THR A 32 5.33 9.79 16.62
N THR A 33 4.81 8.56 16.46
CA THR A 33 5.55 7.31 16.64
C THR A 33 6.50 7.05 15.48
N TYR A 34 7.72 6.63 15.83
CA TYR A 34 8.73 6.15 14.91
C TYR A 34 9.13 4.73 15.31
N LEU A 35 9.23 3.84 14.32
CA LEU A 35 9.67 2.45 14.51
C LEU A 35 10.85 2.16 13.60
N ASP A 36 11.85 1.46 14.13
CA ASP A 36 12.97 0.97 13.34
C ASP A 36 12.50 -0.21 12.46
N LEU A 37 13.04 -0.28 11.24
CA LEU A 37 12.80 -1.37 10.31
C LEU A 37 14.13 -2.08 10.01
N ASP A 38 14.07 -3.40 9.90
CA ASP A 38 15.19 -4.26 9.53
C ASP A 38 14.73 -5.29 8.47
N PRO A 39 14.71 -4.91 7.19
CA PRO A 39 14.32 -5.82 6.12
C PRO A 39 15.26 -7.02 5.97
N SER A 40 16.45 -7.04 6.59
CA SER A 40 17.38 -8.18 6.51
C SER A 40 16.87 -9.42 7.26
N VAL A 41 15.99 -9.22 8.26
CA VAL A 41 15.42 -10.31 9.06
C VAL A 41 13.99 -10.66 8.68
N GLN A 42 13.38 -9.94 7.71
CA GLN A 42 11.95 -10.06 7.41
C GLN A 42 11.51 -11.44 6.87
N HIS A 43 12.46 -12.26 6.40
CA HIS A 43 12.20 -13.64 5.95
C HIS A 43 12.54 -14.71 7.00
N ILE A 44 12.94 -14.30 8.20
CA ILE A 44 13.21 -15.21 9.31
C ILE A 44 11.96 -15.26 10.18
N PRO A 45 11.27 -16.43 10.30
CA PRO A 45 10.12 -16.56 11.19
C PRO A 45 10.46 -16.20 12.64
N LEU A 46 9.49 -15.63 13.35
CA LEU A 46 9.64 -15.29 14.77
C LEU A 46 9.66 -16.52 15.67
N ASP A 47 8.94 -17.58 15.30
CA ASP A 47 8.97 -18.84 16.03
C ASP A 47 10.33 -19.53 15.81
N PRO A 48 11.11 -19.77 16.89
CA PRO A 48 12.40 -20.41 16.79
C PRO A 48 12.37 -21.80 16.14
N HIS A 49 11.24 -22.52 16.24
CA HIS A 49 11.07 -23.82 15.60
C HIS A 49 11.20 -23.71 14.08
N TYR A 50 10.67 -22.65 13.48
CA TYR A 50 10.66 -22.42 12.03
C TYR A 50 11.83 -21.57 11.53
N LYS A 51 12.84 -21.29 12.36
CA LYS A 51 13.93 -20.34 12.05
C LYS A 51 14.72 -20.68 10.77
N SER A 52 14.77 -21.95 10.37
CA SER A 52 15.42 -22.40 9.14
C SER A 52 14.55 -22.23 7.88
N LEU A 53 13.24 -22.09 8.02
CA LEU A 53 12.32 -21.96 6.88
C LEU A 53 12.46 -20.60 6.21
N ARG A 54 12.30 -20.59 4.89
CA ARG A 54 12.29 -19.39 4.05
C ARG A 54 11.14 -19.46 3.04
N PRO A 55 10.66 -18.32 2.54
CA PRO A 55 9.77 -18.32 1.40
C PRO A 55 10.43 -18.97 0.17
N PRO A 56 9.64 -19.46 -0.80
CA PRO A 56 10.16 -20.00 -2.05
C PRO A 56 11.00 -18.95 -2.79
N ALA A 57 12.19 -19.31 -3.26
CA ALA A 57 13.07 -18.37 -3.95
C ALA A 57 12.47 -17.86 -5.26
N ALA A 58 12.77 -16.61 -5.62
CA ALA A 58 12.27 -15.99 -6.83
C ALA A 58 12.86 -16.65 -8.10
N LYS A 59 12.00 -17.00 -9.05
CA LYS A 59 12.31 -17.58 -10.35
C LYS A 59 11.91 -16.58 -11.42
N ILE A 60 12.78 -16.33 -12.40
CA ILE A 60 12.46 -15.47 -13.54
C ILE A 60 12.93 -16.19 -14.81
N PRO A 61 12.04 -16.56 -15.74
CA PRO A 61 12.44 -17.18 -16.99
C PRO A 61 13.25 -16.19 -17.84
N SER A 62 14.06 -16.71 -18.78
CA SER A 62 14.86 -15.87 -19.67
C SER A 62 14.02 -15.01 -20.64
N THR A 63 12.81 -15.48 -20.95
CA THR A 63 11.86 -14.85 -21.86
C THR A 63 10.49 -14.85 -21.21
N PHE A 64 9.84 -13.69 -21.20
CA PHE A 64 8.51 -13.52 -20.61
C PHE A 64 7.86 -12.23 -21.10
N GLU A 65 6.57 -12.14 -20.85
CA GLU A 65 5.75 -10.94 -21.03
C GLU A 65 5.28 -10.40 -19.67
N ILE A 66 4.93 -9.11 -19.65
CA ILE A 66 4.35 -8.43 -18.49
C ILE A 66 2.97 -7.89 -18.90
N HIS A 67 1.94 -8.37 -18.22
CA HIS A 67 0.61 -7.81 -18.32
C HIS A 67 0.52 -6.54 -17.46
N VAL A 68 0.03 -5.43 -18.03
CA VAL A 68 -0.24 -4.17 -17.34
C VAL A 68 -1.74 -3.90 -17.43
N GLY A 69 -2.43 -4.13 -16.32
CA GLY A 69 -3.87 -3.97 -16.20
C GLY A 69 -4.25 -2.60 -15.64
N SER A 70 -5.27 -1.98 -16.22
CA SER A 70 -5.87 -0.77 -15.65
C SER A 70 -7.37 -0.69 -15.90
N SER A 71 -8.12 -0.32 -14.87
CA SER A 71 -9.55 0.01 -14.97
C SER A 71 -9.77 1.52 -14.87
N VAL A 72 -10.44 2.10 -15.86
CA VAL A 72 -10.53 3.55 -16.04
C VAL A 72 -11.98 4.00 -16.20
N PHE A 73 -12.41 4.94 -15.36
CA PHE A 73 -13.73 5.55 -15.45
C PHE A 73 -13.63 6.96 -16.01
N ARG A 74 -14.02 7.13 -17.28
CA ARG A 74 -14.14 8.43 -17.97
C ARG A 74 -12.91 9.34 -17.86
N ASP A 75 -11.71 8.77 -17.97
CA ASP A 75 -10.43 9.48 -17.77
C ASP A 75 -9.38 9.16 -18.85
N GLY A 76 -9.82 9.11 -20.12
CA GLY A 76 -8.99 8.67 -21.23
C GLY A 76 -7.74 9.50 -21.47
N VAL A 77 -7.73 10.80 -21.18
CA VAL A 77 -6.54 11.66 -21.36
C VAL A 77 -5.39 11.24 -20.44
N ARG A 78 -5.67 11.04 -19.14
CA ARG A 78 -4.63 10.61 -18.19
C ARG A 78 -4.29 9.13 -18.39
N CYS A 79 -5.24 8.32 -18.85
CA CYS A 79 -5.01 6.94 -19.24
C CYS A 79 -4.07 6.80 -20.44
N GLY A 80 -4.31 7.57 -21.50
CA GLY A 80 -3.41 7.64 -22.65
C GLY A 80 -2.00 8.07 -22.25
N LYS A 81 -1.87 9.00 -21.30
CA LYS A 81 -0.58 9.39 -20.73
C LYS A 81 0.08 8.28 -19.91
N THR A 82 -0.71 7.51 -19.17
CA THR A 82 -0.24 6.33 -18.43
C THR A 82 0.38 5.31 -19.38
N LEU A 83 -0.39 4.88 -20.39
CA LEU A 83 0.07 3.99 -21.46
C LEU A 83 1.33 4.52 -22.15
N PHE A 84 1.33 5.81 -22.49
CA PHE A 84 2.43 6.45 -23.17
C PHE A 84 3.72 6.43 -22.35
N THR A 85 3.66 6.82 -21.08
CA THR A 85 4.86 6.81 -20.24
C THR A 85 5.35 5.39 -19.94
N ALA A 86 4.44 4.42 -19.77
CA ALA A 86 4.81 3.02 -19.60
C ALA A 86 5.62 2.49 -20.81
N LEU A 87 5.11 2.72 -22.02
CA LEU A 87 5.73 2.22 -23.26
C LEU A 87 6.97 3.01 -23.68
N GLN A 88 6.95 4.34 -23.53
CA GLN A 88 8.07 5.19 -23.92
C GLN A 88 9.29 4.96 -23.02
N ARG A 89 9.06 4.72 -21.73
CA ARG A 89 10.10 4.74 -20.70
C ARG A 89 10.56 3.35 -20.27
N ALA A 90 9.92 2.29 -20.75
CA ALA A 90 10.40 0.92 -20.58
C ALA A 90 11.68 0.66 -21.38
N VAL A 91 12.57 -0.18 -20.84
CA VAL A 91 13.73 -0.70 -21.58
C VAL A 91 13.28 -1.75 -22.59
N ASN A 92 12.31 -2.59 -22.21
CA ASN A 92 11.81 -3.70 -23.03
C ASN A 92 10.31 -3.54 -23.37
N PRO A 93 9.90 -2.47 -24.09
CA PRO A 93 8.48 -2.23 -24.39
C PRO A 93 7.85 -3.37 -25.22
N GLY A 94 8.65 -4.16 -25.93
CA GLY A 94 8.18 -5.34 -26.66
C GLY A 94 7.52 -6.42 -25.79
N ARG A 95 7.87 -6.49 -24.50
CA ARG A 95 7.38 -7.49 -23.54
C ARG A 95 6.06 -7.08 -22.87
N LEU A 96 5.61 -5.84 -23.06
CA LEU A 96 4.43 -5.34 -22.38
C LEU A 96 3.16 -5.73 -23.14
N ARG A 97 2.13 -6.14 -22.39
CA ARG A 97 0.75 -6.35 -22.85
C ARG A 97 -0.14 -5.54 -21.94
N PHE A 98 -1.10 -4.81 -22.49
CA PHE A 98 -1.98 -3.95 -21.70
C PHE A 98 -3.42 -4.44 -21.79
N GLY A 99 -4.04 -4.64 -20.64
CA GLY A 99 -5.47 -4.93 -20.50
C GLY A 99 -6.19 -3.72 -19.90
N ILE A 100 -6.89 -2.96 -20.73
CA ILE A 100 -7.54 -1.71 -20.31
C ILE A 100 -9.05 -1.87 -20.32
N LEU A 101 -9.67 -1.86 -19.15
CA LEU A 101 -11.12 -1.72 -19.03
C LEU A 101 -11.44 -0.24 -18.97
N GLU A 102 -12.15 0.30 -19.97
CA GLU A 102 -12.55 1.71 -19.97
C GLU A 102 -14.08 1.86 -19.93
N GLN A 103 -14.57 2.68 -19.01
CA GLN A 103 -15.98 2.92 -18.78
C GLN A 103 -16.31 4.35 -19.23
N LEU A 104 -17.06 4.48 -20.33
CA LEU A 104 -17.19 5.72 -21.11
C LEU A 104 -18.65 6.15 -21.31
N VAL A 105 -18.86 7.45 -21.54
CA VAL A 105 -20.05 7.97 -22.23
C VAL A 105 -19.68 8.48 -23.62
N GLU A 106 -20.68 8.71 -24.48
CA GLU A 106 -20.44 9.25 -25.81
C GLU A 106 -19.67 10.58 -25.75
N GLY A 107 -18.61 10.68 -26.54
CA GLY A 107 -17.74 11.85 -26.62
C GLY A 107 -16.62 11.90 -25.57
N ASP A 108 -16.57 10.98 -24.59
CA ASP A 108 -15.40 10.88 -23.72
C ASP A 108 -14.15 10.49 -24.54
N PRO A 109 -12.98 11.06 -24.24
CA PRO A 109 -11.72 10.60 -24.84
C PRO A 109 -11.44 9.15 -24.40
N SER A 110 -11.04 8.29 -25.35
CA SER A 110 -10.62 6.92 -25.05
C SER A 110 -9.15 6.87 -24.64
N CYS A 111 -8.78 5.86 -23.86
CA CYS A 111 -7.39 5.61 -23.48
C CYS A 111 -6.48 5.45 -24.72
N LEU A 112 -6.94 4.67 -25.69
CA LEU A 112 -6.16 4.30 -26.86
C LEU A 112 -5.95 5.47 -27.82
N ASP A 113 -6.99 6.28 -28.06
CA ASP A 113 -6.87 7.42 -28.97
C ASP A 113 -5.93 8.48 -28.39
N GLU A 114 -6.01 8.75 -27.09
CA GLU A 114 -5.12 9.68 -26.40
C GLU A 114 -3.67 9.17 -26.36
N TYR A 115 -3.47 7.87 -26.15
CA TYR A 115 -2.15 7.25 -26.32
C TYR A 115 -1.62 7.44 -27.75
N CYS A 116 -2.44 7.17 -28.77
CA CYS A 116 -2.01 7.25 -30.16
C CYS A 116 -1.64 8.68 -30.59
N LYS A 117 -2.33 9.71 -30.07
CA LYS A 117 -1.94 11.12 -30.28
C LYS A 117 -0.53 11.38 -29.75
N LEU A 118 -0.23 10.93 -28.54
CA LEU A 118 1.10 11.09 -27.93
C LEU A 118 2.17 10.27 -28.67
N ALA A 119 1.85 9.04 -29.06
CA ALA A 119 2.77 8.16 -29.79
C ALA A 119 3.16 8.74 -31.17
N LEU A 120 2.20 9.28 -31.92
CA LEU A 120 2.46 9.92 -33.22
C LEU A 120 3.35 11.16 -33.09
N ALA A 121 3.16 11.96 -32.03
CA ALA A 121 3.99 13.12 -31.77
C ALA A 121 5.43 12.73 -31.37
N GLN A 122 5.58 11.63 -30.61
CA GLN A 122 6.88 11.17 -30.09
C GLN A 122 7.71 10.38 -31.11
N TRP A 123 7.06 9.62 -31.99
CA TRP A 123 7.70 8.79 -33.01
C TRP A 123 7.16 9.11 -34.40
N PRO A 124 7.46 10.30 -34.95
CA PRO A 124 6.90 10.77 -36.22
C PRO A 124 7.30 9.89 -37.42
N ASP A 125 8.44 9.21 -37.34
CA ASP A 125 8.94 8.32 -38.39
C ASP A 125 8.20 6.96 -38.43
N TYR A 126 7.40 6.64 -37.42
CA TYR A 126 6.61 5.41 -37.39
C TYR A 126 5.25 5.64 -38.03
N THR A 127 4.95 4.94 -39.12
CA THR A 127 3.64 5.04 -39.77
C THR A 127 2.56 4.42 -38.87
N GLY A 128 1.78 5.28 -38.19
CA GLY A 128 0.66 4.89 -37.35
C GLY A 128 0.96 4.89 -35.85
N CYS A 129 0.09 4.26 -35.07
CA CYS A 129 0.18 4.24 -33.62
C CYS A 129 1.13 3.12 -33.16
N ARG A 130 2.38 3.48 -32.84
CA ARG A 130 3.40 2.54 -32.36
C ARG A 130 2.89 1.76 -31.14
N TYR A 131 3.19 0.46 -31.06
CA TYR A 131 2.76 -0.46 -29.99
C TYR A 131 1.25 -0.64 -29.81
N LYS A 132 0.39 -0.11 -30.70
CA LYS A 132 -1.08 -0.29 -30.61
C LYS A 132 -1.51 -1.75 -30.43
N VAL A 133 -0.82 -2.68 -31.07
CA VAL A 133 -1.11 -4.13 -31.01
C VAL A 133 -0.89 -4.75 -29.63
N GLN A 134 -0.17 -4.08 -28.73
CA GLN A 134 0.05 -4.52 -27.36
C GLN A 134 -1.06 -4.05 -26.41
N ILE A 135 -1.97 -3.18 -26.88
CA ILE A 135 -3.00 -2.53 -26.05
C ILE A 135 -4.36 -3.10 -26.41
N GLN A 136 -4.86 -4.01 -25.56
CA GLN A 136 -6.23 -4.47 -25.61
C GLN A 136 -7.10 -3.54 -24.76
N VAL A 137 -8.17 -3.03 -25.37
CA VAL A 137 -9.14 -2.18 -24.68
C VAL A 137 -10.51 -2.83 -24.71
N THR A 138 -11.16 -2.90 -23.55
CA THR A 138 -12.52 -3.39 -23.38
C THR A 138 -13.41 -2.21 -22.96
N PRO A 139 -14.05 -1.52 -23.92
CA PRO A 139 -14.94 -0.41 -23.62
C PRO A 139 -16.26 -0.91 -23.03
N ARG A 140 -16.78 -0.20 -22.03
CA ARG A 140 -18.07 -0.44 -21.38
C ARG A 140 -18.84 0.86 -21.21
N PRO A 141 -20.19 0.82 -21.22
CA PRO A 141 -20.97 1.99 -20.86
C PRO A 141 -20.68 2.40 -19.40
N ALA A 142 -20.40 3.69 -19.15
CA ALA A 142 -20.19 4.22 -17.80
C ALA A 142 -21.43 4.04 -16.89
N ALA A 143 -22.61 3.92 -17.49
CA ALA A 143 -23.86 3.62 -16.78
C ALA A 143 -23.87 2.22 -16.13
N GLU A 144 -23.07 1.28 -16.63
CA GLU A 144 -22.93 -0.07 -16.06
C GLU A 144 -21.85 -0.14 -14.97
N ALA A 145 -21.13 0.96 -14.71
CA ALA A 145 -20.07 0.98 -13.72
C ALA A 145 -20.62 0.89 -12.29
N SER A 146 -20.09 -0.05 -11.52
CA SER A 146 -20.51 -0.27 -10.13
C SER A 146 -19.37 -0.19 -9.11
N GLY A 147 -18.14 0.12 -9.51
CA GLY A 147 -17.03 0.36 -8.58
C GLY A 147 -15.72 -0.30 -8.98
N CYS A 148 -14.71 -0.19 -8.12
CA CYS A 148 -13.36 -0.64 -8.41
C CYS A 148 -13.22 -2.17 -8.41
N THR A 149 -13.93 -2.89 -7.54
CA THR A 149 -13.84 -4.36 -7.43
C THR A 149 -14.37 -5.05 -8.68
N THR A 150 -15.56 -4.65 -9.15
CA THR A 150 -16.17 -5.20 -10.36
C THR A 150 -15.34 -4.86 -11.61
N ALA A 151 -14.79 -3.65 -11.67
CA ALA A 151 -13.92 -3.22 -12.76
C ALA A 151 -12.58 -3.99 -12.76
N ARG A 152 -11.95 -4.20 -11.59
CA ARG A 152 -10.72 -5.00 -11.49
C ARG A 152 -10.97 -6.47 -11.82
N HIS A 153 -12.10 -7.04 -11.42
CA HIS A 153 -12.48 -8.40 -11.79
C HIS A 153 -12.55 -8.55 -13.32
N GLN A 154 -13.27 -7.66 -14.01
CA GLN A 154 -13.37 -7.68 -15.47
C GLN A 154 -12.01 -7.46 -16.14
N GLN A 155 -11.15 -6.61 -15.56
CA GLN A 155 -9.79 -6.40 -16.06
C GLN A 155 -8.92 -7.66 -15.90
N GLN A 156 -9.09 -8.45 -14.82
CA GLN A 156 -8.36 -9.71 -14.63
C GLN A 156 -8.68 -10.74 -15.71
N GLU A 157 -9.86 -10.70 -16.34
CA GLU A 157 -10.23 -11.59 -17.46
C GLU A 157 -9.36 -11.37 -18.71
N MET A 158 -8.63 -10.25 -18.78
CA MET A 158 -7.72 -9.91 -19.87
C MET A 158 -6.29 -10.44 -19.64
N ILE A 159 -6.03 -11.06 -18.50
CA ILE A 159 -4.74 -11.68 -18.19
C ILE A 159 -4.65 -13.02 -18.94
N GLY A 160 -3.66 -13.15 -19.80
CA GLY A 160 -3.33 -14.37 -20.53
C GLY A 160 -2.31 -15.22 -19.78
N ASP A 161 -1.31 -15.73 -20.51
CA ASP A 161 -0.21 -16.56 -20.02
C ASP A 161 1.05 -15.75 -19.65
N GLU A 162 0.94 -14.42 -19.48
CA GLU A 162 2.08 -13.57 -19.09
C GLU A 162 2.68 -14.00 -17.75
N GLU A 163 3.97 -13.73 -17.57
CA GLU A 163 4.71 -14.16 -16.37
C GLU A 163 4.44 -13.22 -15.19
N PHE A 164 4.45 -11.92 -15.47
CA PHE A 164 4.29 -10.86 -14.48
C PHE A 164 3.05 -10.03 -14.77
N CYS A 165 2.36 -9.63 -13.72
CA CYS A 165 1.18 -8.80 -13.76
C CYS A 165 1.42 -7.53 -12.94
N LEU A 166 1.06 -6.39 -13.53
CA LEU A 166 1.05 -5.08 -12.92
C LEU A 166 -0.36 -4.52 -12.97
N GLN A 167 -1.04 -4.38 -11.83
CA GLN A 167 -2.25 -3.57 -11.74
C GLN A 167 -1.90 -2.15 -11.32
N VAL A 168 -2.40 -1.16 -12.07
CA VAL A 168 -2.16 0.28 -11.81
C VAL A 168 -3.39 1.12 -12.09
N ASP A 169 -3.48 2.25 -11.40
CA ASP A 169 -4.49 3.27 -11.69
C ASP A 169 -4.25 3.90 -13.06
N GLY A 170 -5.34 4.24 -13.76
CA GLY A 170 -5.33 4.81 -15.12
C GLY A 170 -4.80 6.23 -15.23
N HIS A 171 -4.21 6.78 -14.18
CA HIS A 171 -3.58 8.10 -14.18
C HIS A 171 -2.24 8.05 -13.45
N SER A 172 -1.48 6.99 -13.76
CA SER A 172 -0.13 6.75 -13.27
C SER A 172 0.91 7.28 -14.25
N ILE A 173 2.08 7.67 -13.74
CA ILE A 173 3.23 8.13 -14.52
C ILE A 173 4.42 7.24 -14.19
N PHE A 174 4.94 6.58 -15.23
CA PHE A 174 6.11 5.72 -15.12
C PHE A 174 7.40 6.52 -15.32
N THR A 175 8.48 6.14 -14.64
CA THR A 175 9.82 6.72 -14.83
C THR A 175 10.65 5.92 -15.83
N ASN A 176 11.78 6.48 -16.26
CA ASN A 176 12.73 5.79 -17.13
C ASN A 176 13.20 4.47 -16.50
N ARG A 177 13.18 3.40 -17.31
CA ARG A 177 13.61 2.04 -16.98
C ARG A 177 12.78 1.34 -15.90
N TRP A 178 11.54 1.78 -15.70
CA TRP A 178 10.68 1.25 -14.64
C TRP A 178 10.51 -0.27 -14.69
N ASP A 179 10.48 -0.88 -15.88
CA ASP A 179 10.24 -2.30 -16.10
C ASP A 179 11.38 -3.16 -15.53
N GLU A 180 12.63 -2.83 -15.87
CA GLU A 180 13.80 -3.50 -15.32
C GLU A 180 13.94 -3.26 -13.82
N ILE A 181 13.74 -2.01 -13.37
CA ILE A 181 13.90 -1.66 -11.96
C ILE A 181 12.85 -2.40 -11.10
N MET A 182 11.60 -2.49 -11.57
CA MET A 182 10.53 -3.19 -10.86
C MET A 182 10.78 -4.70 -10.79
N LEU A 183 11.31 -5.29 -11.86
CA LEU A 183 11.74 -6.70 -11.89
C LEU A 183 12.92 -6.96 -10.95
N ASP A 184 13.94 -6.10 -10.97
CA ASP A 184 15.10 -6.20 -10.08
C ASP A 184 14.68 -6.04 -8.62
N GLU A 185 13.76 -5.12 -8.34
CA GLU A 185 13.18 -4.92 -7.01
C GLU A 185 12.44 -6.18 -6.53
N TRP A 186 11.59 -6.76 -7.37
CA TRP A 186 10.87 -8.00 -7.07
C TRP A 186 11.84 -9.18 -6.86
N LYS A 187 12.85 -9.32 -7.74
CA LYS A 187 13.89 -10.34 -7.64
C LYS A 187 14.68 -10.22 -6.34
N ARG A 188 14.97 -8.99 -5.90
CA ARG A 188 15.68 -8.73 -4.65
C ARG A 188 14.89 -9.17 -3.42
N ILE A 189 13.55 -9.19 -3.47
CA ILE A 189 12.75 -9.77 -2.39
C ILE A 189 13.13 -11.24 -2.20
N ASN A 190 13.39 -11.96 -3.29
CA ASN A 190 13.67 -13.39 -3.30
C ASN A 190 12.55 -14.23 -2.68
N ASN A 191 11.30 -13.93 -3.07
CA ASN A 191 10.12 -14.69 -2.72
C ASN A 191 9.23 -14.83 -3.98
N GLU A 192 9.03 -16.05 -4.47
CA GLU A 192 8.20 -16.35 -5.65
C GLU A 192 6.74 -15.93 -5.49
N MET A 193 6.27 -15.90 -4.24
CA MET A 193 4.90 -15.54 -3.87
C MET A 193 4.78 -14.04 -3.51
N ALA A 194 5.77 -13.21 -3.88
CA ALA A 194 5.77 -11.79 -3.54
C ALA A 194 4.84 -10.94 -4.42
N VAL A 195 4.15 -10.00 -3.77
CA VAL A 195 3.37 -8.93 -4.40
C VAL A 195 3.90 -7.58 -3.92
N LEU A 196 4.52 -6.81 -4.81
CA LEU A 196 4.88 -5.43 -4.56
C LEU A 196 3.61 -4.57 -4.62
N SER A 197 3.23 -3.92 -3.53
CA SER A 197 2.02 -3.10 -3.50
C SER A 197 2.11 -1.90 -2.57
N VAL A 198 1.55 -0.76 -3.01
CA VAL A 198 1.50 0.48 -2.24
C VAL A 198 0.50 1.47 -2.87
N TYR A 199 0.19 2.57 -2.16
CA TYR A 199 -0.28 3.80 -2.81
C TYR A 199 0.92 4.59 -3.35
N PRO A 200 1.06 4.79 -4.66
CA PRO A 200 2.15 5.57 -5.21
C PRO A 200 2.11 7.02 -4.72
N HIS A 201 3.27 7.67 -4.67
CA HIS A 201 3.32 9.11 -4.39
C HIS A 201 2.63 9.93 -5.47
N ASP A 202 2.15 11.12 -5.11
CA ASP A 202 1.82 12.13 -6.11
C ASP A 202 3.06 12.50 -6.93
N ILE A 203 2.86 12.89 -8.20
CA ILE A 203 3.96 13.12 -9.15
C ILE A 203 4.94 14.19 -8.66
N HIS A 204 4.43 15.29 -8.10
CA HIS A 204 5.21 16.46 -7.67
C HIS A 204 6.37 16.79 -8.64
N ASP A 205 7.59 16.94 -8.12
CA ASP A 205 8.85 17.08 -8.86
C ASP A 205 9.66 15.77 -8.85
N PHE A 206 9.01 14.63 -8.55
CA PHE A 206 9.65 13.32 -8.44
C PHE A 206 9.85 12.62 -9.78
N VAL A 207 9.26 13.16 -10.85
CA VAL A 207 9.54 12.75 -12.23
C VAL A 207 10.13 13.95 -12.96
N LYS A 208 11.41 13.87 -13.33
CA LYS A 208 12.08 14.93 -14.09
C LYS A 208 11.47 15.06 -15.49
N GLU A 209 11.69 16.19 -16.13
CA GLU A 209 11.18 16.46 -17.48
C GLU A 209 11.60 15.38 -18.51
N ASN A 210 12.84 14.89 -18.40
CA ASN A 210 13.35 13.80 -19.24
C ASN A 210 12.81 12.39 -18.88
N GLY A 211 11.94 12.29 -17.86
CA GLY A 211 11.39 11.03 -17.36
C GLY A 211 12.22 10.33 -16.29
N ASP A 212 13.39 10.84 -15.93
CA ASP A 212 14.22 10.24 -14.89
C ASP A 212 13.55 10.34 -13.52
N ASN A 213 13.77 9.32 -12.72
CA ASN A 213 13.26 9.24 -11.37
C ASN A 213 14.01 10.22 -10.44
N ASN A 214 13.26 10.96 -9.63
CA ASN A 214 13.74 11.86 -8.58
C ASN A 214 13.06 11.48 -7.25
N ALA A 215 13.14 10.19 -6.90
CA ALA A 215 12.43 9.65 -5.74
C ALA A 215 12.86 10.30 -4.41
N PRO A 216 11.90 10.67 -3.55
CA PRO A 216 12.21 11.15 -2.21
C PRO A 216 12.84 10.06 -1.34
N ASP A 217 13.57 10.46 -0.30
CA ASP A 217 14.09 9.53 0.73
C ASP A 217 13.00 8.98 1.66
N TRP A 218 11.77 9.47 1.50
CA TRP A 218 10.61 9.12 2.29
C TRP A 218 9.55 8.55 1.36
N ILE A 219 9.16 7.29 1.55
CA ILE A 219 8.31 6.53 0.64
C ILE A 219 7.12 5.89 1.37
N PRO A 220 5.99 5.64 0.70
CA PRO A 220 4.77 5.19 1.35
C PRO A 220 4.87 3.72 1.80
N HIS A 221 4.12 3.40 2.85
CA HIS A 221 3.91 2.04 3.36
C HIS A 221 2.53 1.93 4.01
N LEU A 222 1.80 0.88 3.69
CA LEU A 222 0.44 0.66 4.18
C LEU A 222 0.48 -0.22 5.41
N CYS A 223 0.10 0.32 6.56
CA CYS A 223 0.14 -0.44 7.81
C CYS A 223 -0.91 -0.01 8.85
N THR A 224 -1.76 0.96 8.52
CA THR A 224 -2.72 1.56 9.45
C THR A 224 -4.14 1.48 8.90
N THR A 225 -5.07 1.06 9.75
CA THR A 225 -6.48 0.95 9.42
C THR A 225 -7.36 1.78 10.36
N ILE A 226 -8.59 2.05 9.91
CA ILE A 226 -9.68 2.60 10.72
C ILE A 226 -11.00 1.94 10.32
N LYS A 227 -12.03 2.15 11.13
CA LYS A 227 -13.42 1.90 10.75
C LYS A 227 -13.91 2.96 9.77
N GLY A 228 -14.25 2.52 8.56
CA GLY A 228 -14.82 3.31 7.48
C GLY A 228 -16.26 3.77 7.74
N GLY A 229 -16.79 4.58 6.83
CA GLY A 229 -18.12 5.20 6.98
C GLY A 229 -19.27 4.18 6.92
N ASN A 230 -19.07 3.08 6.19
CA ASN A 230 -19.97 1.93 6.12
C ASN A 230 -19.75 0.92 7.27
N GLY A 231 -18.84 1.21 8.21
CA GLY A 231 -18.48 0.35 9.33
C GLY A 231 -17.51 -0.79 9.00
N LEU A 232 -17.02 -0.89 7.75
CA LEU A 232 -16.00 -1.84 7.32
C LEU A 232 -14.59 -1.28 7.49
N THR A 233 -13.58 -2.12 7.34
CA THR A 233 -12.18 -1.71 7.43
C THR A 233 -11.79 -0.76 6.29
N ARG A 234 -11.18 0.36 6.62
CA ARG A 234 -10.54 1.29 5.69
C ARG A 234 -9.05 1.35 5.97
N ILE A 235 -8.22 1.28 4.93
CA ILE A 235 -6.82 1.69 4.99
C ILE A 235 -6.81 3.23 4.93
N VAL A 236 -6.22 3.89 5.93
CA VAL A 236 -6.36 5.36 6.11
C VAL A 236 -5.63 6.15 5.02
N GLY A 237 -4.51 5.59 4.56
CA GLY A 237 -3.46 6.25 3.81
C GLY A 237 -2.13 5.56 4.10
N ALA A 238 -1.05 6.12 3.55
CA ALA A 238 0.29 5.57 3.77
C ALA A 238 1.00 6.21 4.97
N SER A 239 1.55 5.36 5.83
CA SER A 239 2.68 5.72 6.70
C SER A 239 3.93 5.96 5.85
N ILE A 240 4.94 6.62 6.41
CA ILE A 240 6.11 7.06 5.64
C ILE A 240 7.36 6.36 6.14
N LYS A 241 7.97 5.52 5.30
CA LYS A 241 9.29 4.92 5.53
C LYS A 241 10.38 5.86 5.07
N ARG A 242 11.49 5.94 5.79
CA ARG A 242 12.71 6.68 5.42
C ARG A 242 13.90 5.74 5.31
N ASN A 243 14.88 6.10 4.48
CA ASN A 243 16.08 5.29 4.23
C ASN A 243 15.78 3.84 3.82
N ALA A 244 14.61 3.60 3.22
CA ALA A 244 14.13 2.28 2.85
C ALA A 244 14.78 1.85 1.53
N ASN A 245 15.99 1.29 1.62
CA ASN A 245 16.79 0.85 0.47
C ASN A 245 16.51 -0.61 0.05
N PHE A 246 15.56 -1.29 0.70
CA PHE A 246 15.13 -2.66 0.40
C PHE A 246 13.60 -2.77 0.54
N PRO A 247 12.91 -3.61 -0.28
CA PRO A 247 11.49 -3.88 -0.13
C PRO A 247 11.09 -4.26 1.29
N GLN A 248 10.04 -3.66 1.82
CA GLN A 248 9.59 -3.91 3.20
C GLN A 248 8.32 -4.76 3.18
N LEU A 249 8.36 -5.92 3.85
CA LEU A 249 7.20 -6.79 4.08
C LEU A 249 6.07 -5.97 4.72
N SER A 250 4.86 -6.14 4.20
CA SER A 250 3.65 -5.39 4.51
C SER A 250 2.49 -6.33 4.80
N ALA A 251 1.54 -5.89 5.60
CA ALA A 251 0.29 -6.62 5.80
C ALA A 251 -0.85 -6.14 4.90
N LEU A 252 -0.75 -4.93 4.36
CA LEU A 252 -1.83 -4.28 3.64
C LEU A 252 -1.46 -4.05 2.17
N TRP A 253 -2.45 -4.28 1.31
CA TRP A 253 -2.44 -4.09 -0.13
C TRP A 253 -3.03 -2.72 -0.49
N GLY A 254 -2.53 -2.10 -1.55
CA GLY A 254 -3.08 -0.87 -2.11
C GLY A 254 -3.27 -0.98 -3.62
N GLY A 255 -4.41 -0.47 -4.11
CA GLY A 255 -4.80 -0.65 -5.51
C GLY A 255 -4.03 0.18 -6.54
N GLY A 256 -3.28 1.20 -6.11
CA GLY A 256 -2.57 2.10 -7.03
C GLY A 256 -1.33 1.49 -7.68
N LEU A 257 -0.75 0.47 -7.06
CA LEU A 257 0.31 -0.37 -7.63
C LEU A 257 0.22 -1.76 -7.01
N SER A 258 0.17 -2.79 -7.85
CA SER A 258 0.28 -4.20 -7.46
C SER A 258 1.06 -4.96 -8.53
N PHE A 259 2.33 -5.29 -8.27
CA PHE A 259 3.23 -6.02 -9.17
C PHE A 259 3.61 -7.38 -8.61
N SER A 260 3.38 -8.44 -9.38
CA SER A 260 3.65 -9.81 -8.95
C SER A 260 3.74 -10.76 -10.15
N LYS A 261 3.99 -12.04 -9.91
CA LYS A 261 3.71 -13.08 -10.90
C LYS A 261 2.21 -13.12 -11.21
N CYS A 262 1.85 -13.33 -12.47
CA CYS A 262 0.43 -13.38 -12.85
C CYS A 262 -0.34 -14.52 -12.21
N HIS A 263 0.31 -15.59 -11.73
CA HIS A 263 -0.38 -16.62 -10.96
C HIS A 263 -1.05 -16.04 -9.70
N ALA A 264 -0.57 -14.92 -9.14
CA ALA A 264 -1.23 -14.22 -8.04
C ALA A 264 -2.61 -13.70 -8.42
N GLU A 265 -2.73 -13.06 -9.59
CA GLU A 265 -4.01 -12.55 -10.08
C GLU A 265 -4.97 -13.67 -10.50
N ARG A 266 -4.45 -14.73 -11.13
CA ARG A 266 -5.25 -15.87 -11.59
C ARG A 266 -5.79 -16.71 -10.42
N ASN A 267 -4.96 -16.95 -9.39
CA ASN A 267 -5.31 -17.80 -8.26
C ASN A 267 -6.13 -17.06 -7.20
N VAL A 268 -6.03 -15.73 -7.15
CA VAL A 268 -6.77 -14.89 -6.22
C VAL A 268 -7.61 -13.91 -7.04
N PRO A 269 -8.79 -14.29 -7.53
CA PRO A 269 -9.65 -13.38 -8.29
C PRO A 269 -10.28 -12.32 -7.37
N VAL A 270 -10.48 -11.11 -7.90
CA VAL A 270 -11.24 -10.06 -7.21
C VAL A 270 -12.71 -10.45 -7.17
N ASP A 271 -13.38 -10.26 -6.03
CA ASP A 271 -14.79 -10.65 -5.83
C ASP A 271 -15.75 -9.80 -6.67
N SER A 272 -16.30 -10.40 -7.73
CA SER A 272 -17.22 -9.75 -8.67
C SER A 272 -18.56 -9.35 -8.04
N HIS A 273 -18.92 -9.91 -6.88
CA HIS A 273 -20.22 -9.70 -6.22
C HIS A 273 -20.12 -8.65 -5.11
N THR A 274 -19.30 -7.62 -5.33
CA THR A 274 -19.10 -6.51 -4.40
C THR A 274 -19.32 -5.12 -5.03
N PRO A 275 -20.42 -4.89 -5.77
CA PRO A 275 -20.72 -3.57 -6.32
C PRO A 275 -20.81 -2.51 -5.22
N TRP A 276 -20.29 -1.32 -5.51
CA TRP A 276 -20.25 -0.14 -4.64
C TRP A 276 -19.39 -0.31 -3.38
N LEU A 277 -18.52 -1.33 -3.33
CA LEU A 277 -17.54 -1.48 -2.27
C LEU A 277 -16.39 -0.47 -2.44
N TRP A 278 -16.05 0.22 -1.34
CA TRP A 278 -14.86 1.05 -1.24
C TRP A 278 -14.11 0.73 0.05
N ASP A 279 -14.69 1.10 1.20
CA ASP A 279 -14.18 0.65 2.49
C ASP A 279 -14.43 -0.85 2.60
N GLY A 280 -13.36 -1.64 2.68
CA GLY A 280 -13.37 -3.09 2.81
C GLY A 280 -12.65 -3.80 1.68
N GLU A 281 -12.61 -3.24 0.46
CA GLU A 281 -12.07 -3.94 -0.72
C GLU A 281 -10.58 -4.24 -0.58
N GLU A 282 -9.77 -3.25 -0.18
CA GLU A 282 -8.32 -3.42 -0.09
C GLU A 282 -7.91 -4.28 1.11
N PHE A 283 -8.68 -4.21 2.21
CA PHE A 283 -8.49 -5.09 3.35
C PHE A 283 -8.80 -6.54 2.98
N LEU A 284 -9.92 -6.80 2.30
CA LEU A 284 -10.23 -8.13 1.79
C LEU A 284 -9.15 -8.62 0.81
N ARG A 285 -8.70 -7.76 -0.11
CA ARG A 285 -7.63 -8.11 -1.04
C ARG A 285 -6.33 -8.48 -0.33
N SER A 286 -6.00 -7.77 0.74
CA SER A 286 -4.84 -8.07 1.60
C SER A 286 -4.96 -9.46 2.24
N ALA A 287 -6.11 -9.76 2.84
CA ALA A 287 -6.39 -11.04 3.45
C ALA A 287 -6.43 -12.18 2.42
N ASP A 288 -7.00 -11.92 1.24
CA ASP A 288 -7.12 -12.89 0.16
C ASP A 288 -5.74 -13.32 -0.34
N TYR A 289 -4.86 -12.40 -0.72
CA TYR A 289 -3.48 -12.76 -1.08
C TYR A 289 -2.78 -13.53 0.04
N TRP A 290 -2.85 -13.02 1.28
CA TRP A 290 -2.10 -13.58 2.38
C TRP A 290 -2.54 -15.02 2.72
N THR A 291 -3.84 -15.27 2.74
CA THR A 291 -4.41 -16.60 3.03
C THR A 291 -4.16 -17.61 1.90
N HIS A 292 -3.98 -17.15 0.66
CA HIS A 292 -3.55 -17.97 -0.49
C HIS A 292 -2.01 -18.14 -0.58
N GLY A 293 -1.25 -17.67 0.41
CA GLY A 293 0.19 -17.90 0.52
C GLY A 293 1.08 -16.81 -0.10
N TYR A 294 0.49 -15.73 -0.62
CA TYR A 294 1.23 -14.58 -1.13
C TYR A 294 1.66 -13.63 -0.02
N ASP A 295 2.79 -12.96 -0.20
CA ASP A 295 3.33 -12.01 0.76
C ASP A 295 3.43 -10.62 0.14
N LEU A 296 2.90 -9.61 0.83
CA LEU A 296 2.87 -8.24 0.33
C LEU A 296 4.13 -7.49 0.73
N TYR A 297 4.66 -6.67 -0.17
CA TYR A 297 5.83 -5.84 0.08
C TYR A 297 5.58 -4.43 -0.45
N SER A 298 5.92 -3.43 0.34
CA SER A 298 6.02 -2.06 -0.17
C SER A 298 7.39 -1.84 -0.81
N PRO A 299 7.49 -1.12 -1.95
CA PRO A 299 8.76 -0.87 -2.62
C PRO A 299 9.80 -0.18 -1.72
N SER A 300 11.07 -0.33 -2.08
CA SER A 300 12.18 0.52 -1.62
C SER A 300 12.19 1.84 -2.40
N LYS A 301 13.12 2.73 -2.04
CA LYS A 301 13.38 3.96 -2.78
C LYS A 301 13.74 3.67 -4.24
N ILE A 302 14.45 2.57 -4.51
CA ILE A 302 14.85 2.15 -5.86
C ILE A 302 13.61 1.71 -6.65
N GLY A 303 12.76 0.87 -6.03
CA GLY A 303 11.52 0.38 -6.62
C GLY A 303 10.41 1.43 -6.77
N ASN A 304 10.60 2.66 -6.29
CA ASN A 304 9.61 3.74 -6.40
C ASN A 304 9.66 4.38 -7.80
N VAL A 305 9.26 3.63 -8.82
CA VAL A 305 9.38 3.99 -10.25
C VAL A 305 8.08 4.45 -10.91
N LEU A 306 7.00 4.52 -10.13
CA LEU A 306 5.66 4.88 -10.56
C LEU A 306 5.07 5.90 -9.59
N TYR A 307 4.38 6.90 -10.14
CA TYR A 307 3.72 7.96 -9.39
C TYR A 307 2.27 8.08 -9.85
N HIS A 308 1.40 8.54 -8.97
CA HIS A 308 -0.03 8.70 -9.21
C HIS A 308 -0.36 10.18 -9.42
N ASN A 309 -1.25 10.52 -10.36
CA ASN A 309 -1.73 11.89 -10.52
C ASN A 309 -2.93 12.16 -9.63
N TYR A 310 -2.72 12.79 -8.46
CA TYR A 310 -3.81 13.14 -7.53
C TYR A 310 -4.55 14.44 -7.91
N SER A 311 -4.35 14.97 -9.13
CA SER A 311 -5.17 16.07 -9.63
C SER A 311 -6.65 15.70 -9.64
N LYS A 312 -7.51 16.71 -9.58
CA LYS A 312 -8.97 16.53 -9.65
C LYS A 312 -9.34 15.63 -10.84
N LYS A 313 -10.09 14.57 -10.55
CA LYS A 313 -10.61 13.65 -11.57
C LYS A 313 -11.71 14.30 -12.43
N PRO A 314 -11.83 13.92 -13.71
CA PRO A 314 -12.82 14.49 -14.62
C PRO A 314 -14.25 14.06 -14.28
N ALA A 315 -14.44 12.83 -13.80
CA ALA A 315 -15.74 12.29 -13.41
C ALA A 315 -15.62 11.35 -12.20
N SER A 316 -16.74 11.08 -11.53
CA SER A 316 -16.81 10.16 -10.39
C SER A 316 -17.77 9.00 -10.69
N PHE A 317 -17.32 7.76 -10.54
CA PHE A 317 -18.21 6.59 -10.70
C PHE A 317 -19.36 6.58 -9.68
N TRP A 318 -19.21 7.28 -8.56
CA TRP A 318 -20.29 7.47 -7.59
C TRP A 318 -21.51 8.21 -8.17
N GLU A 319 -21.33 8.94 -9.26
CA GLU A 319 -22.36 9.70 -9.98
C GLU A 319 -22.94 8.90 -11.16
N SER A 320 -22.56 7.63 -11.35
CA SER A 320 -23.13 6.78 -12.39
C SER A 320 -24.66 6.68 -12.26
N PRO A 321 -25.42 6.75 -13.38
CA PRO A 321 -26.88 6.74 -13.37
C PRO A 321 -27.42 5.35 -13.04
N VAL A 322 -27.81 5.15 -11.79
CA VAL A 322 -28.46 3.94 -11.28
C VAL A 322 -29.63 4.34 -10.38
N ASP A 323 -30.68 3.52 -10.37
CA ASP A 323 -31.80 3.72 -9.45
C ASP A 323 -31.29 3.77 -7.98
N PRO A 324 -31.62 4.82 -7.21
CA PRO A 324 -31.11 4.96 -5.84
C PRO A 324 -31.48 3.81 -4.91
N ALA A 325 -32.66 3.18 -5.09
CA ALA A 325 -33.08 2.07 -4.25
C ALA A 325 -32.30 0.79 -4.61
N VAL A 326 -32.05 0.55 -5.91
CA VAL A 326 -31.18 -0.54 -6.37
C VAL A 326 -29.76 -0.36 -5.81
N LYS A 327 -29.16 0.83 -5.97
CA LYS A 327 -27.82 1.11 -5.45
C LYS A 327 -27.72 0.93 -3.94
N ALA A 328 -28.75 1.36 -3.20
CA ALA A 328 -28.79 1.19 -1.75
C ALA A 328 -28.84 -0.30 -1.34
N LEU A 329 -29.68 -1.09 -2.02
CA LEU A 329 -29.78 -2.53 -1.79
C LEU A 329 -28.47 -3.26 -2.13
N ASP A 330 -27.88 -2.97 -3.29
CA ASP A 330 -26.60 -3.54 -3.72
C ASP A 330 -25.47 -3.20 -2.73
N SER A 331 -25.42 -1.95 -2.27
CA SER A 331 -24.44 -1.51 -1.28
C SER A 331 -24.64 -2.24 0.06
N GLU A 332 -25.88 -2.41 0.52
CA GLU A 332 -26.18 -3.16 1.75
C GLU A 332 -25.77 -4.62 1.64
N MET A 333 -26.17 -5.31 0.55
CA MET A 333 -25.80 -6.70 0.28
C MET A 333 -24.28 -6.88 0.18
N THR A 334 -23.59 -5.98 -0.50
CA THR A 334 -22.13 -5.96 -0.61
C THR A 334 -21.47 -5.80 0.75
N HIS A 335 -21.89 -4.84 1.57
CA HIS A 335 -21.31 -4.67 2.90
C HIS A 335 -21.56 -5.89 3.79
N ASN A 336 -22.75 -6.50 3.69
CA ASN A 336 -23.09 -7.72 4.40
C ASN A 336 -22.31 -8.93 3.89
N ARG A 337 -21.99 -8.99 2.59
CA ARG A 337 -21.10 -10.01 2.01
C ARG A 337 -19.69 -9.91 2.60
N VAL A 338 -19.14 -8.70 2.73
CA VAL A 338 -17.86 -8.48 3.42
C VAL A 338 -17.93 -8.99 4.86
N ARG A 339 -18.97 -8.59 5.62
CA ARG A 339 -19.18 -9.04 7.01
C ARG A 339 -19.26 -10.56 7.11
N LEU A 340 -20.03 -11.20 6.22
CA LEU A 340 -20.15 -12.65 6.15
C LEU A 340 -18.78 -13.31 5.93
N ARG A 341 -18.00 -12.83 4.95
CA ARG A 341 -16.66 -13.37 4.64
C ARG A 341 -15.69 -13.26 5.83
N VAL A 342 -15.70 -12.14 6.55
CA VAL A 342 -14.81 -11.92 7.71
C VAL A 342 -15.38 -12.42 9.05
N GLY A 343 -16.53 -13.09 9.05
CA GLY A 343 -17.16 -13.64 10.26
C GLY A 343 -17.80 -12.60 11.19
N LEU A 344 -18.11 -11.41 10.70
CA LEU A 344 -18.83 -10.38 11.46
C LEU A 344 -20.34 -10.57 11.34
N GLY A 345 -21.05 -10.37 12.45
CA GLY A 345 -22.51 -10.40 12.47
C GLY A 345 -23.13 -9.25 11.67
N PHE A 346 -24.25 -9.52 11.00
CA PHE A 346 -25.04 -8.52 10.28
C PHE A 346 -26.53 -8.87 10.31
N LYS A 347 -27.36 -7.93 9.85
CA LYS A 347 -28.81 -8.12 9.61
C LYS A 347 -29.12 -7.64 8.20
N GLY A 348 -30.17 -8.19 7.60
CA GLY A 348 -30.64 -7.78 6.27
C GLY A 348 -30.15 -8.70 5.15
N PRO A 349 -30.32 -8.28 3.89
CA PRO A 349 -29.99 -9.08 2.72
C PRO A 349 -28.48 -9.22 2.54
N VAL A 350 -28.05 -10.32 1.91
CA VAL A 350 -26.66 -10.58 1.53
C VAL A 350 -26.64 -11.33 0.22
N ASP A 351 -25.73 -10.97 -0.67
CA ASP A 351 -25.41 -11.79 -1.83
C ASP A 351 -24.41 -12.88 -1.42
N ALA A 352 -24.90 -14.12 -1.34
CA ALA A 352 -24.10 -15.30 -1.02
C ALA A 352 -23.68 -16.11 -2.26
N PHE A 353 -23.93 -15.59 -3.47
CA PHE A 353 -23.58 -16.27 -4.70
C PHE A 353 -22.07 -16.42 -4.86
N GLU A 354 -21.62 -17.60 -5.33
CA GLU A 354 -20.22 -17.95 -5.56
C GLU A 354 -19.26 -17.70 -4.37
N LEU A 355 -19.72 -17.69 -3.12
CA LEU A 355 -18.82 -17.49 -1.96
C LEU A 355 -17.66 -18.49 -1.92
N ASP A 356 -17.87 -19.72 -2.38
CA ASP A 356 -16.82 -20.75 -2.44
C ASP A 356 -15.69 -20.41 -3.43
N LYS A 357 -15.98 -19.63 -4.48
CA LYS A 357 -14.99 -19.15 -5.46
C LYS A 357 -14.10 -18.06 -4.87
N TYR A 358 -14.66 -17.24 -3.98
CA TYR A 358 -13.99 -16.09 -3.37
C TYR A 358 -13.71 -16.30 -1.88
N LYS A 359 -13.62 -17.55 -1.43
CA LYS A 359 -13.27 -17.87 -0.03
C LYS A 359 -11.81 -17.53 0.25
N PHE A 360 -11.46 -17.39 1.52
CA PHE A 360 -10.06 -17.29 1.93
C PHE A 360 -9.29 -18.56 1.57
N GLY A 361 -8.00 -18.40 1.27
CA GLY A 361 -7.11 -19.50 0.92
C GLY A 361 -6.81 -20.40 2.12
N THR A 362 -6.24 -21.56 1.83
CA THR A 362 -5.92 -22.55 2.87
C THR A 362 -4.47 -22.52 3.33
N ALA A 363 -3.60 -21.78 2.63
CA ALA A 363 -2.17 -21.75 2.94
C ALA A 363 -1.89 -21.22 4.34
N ARG A 364 -2.64 -20.18 4.74
CA ARG A 364 -2.67 -19.63 6.09
C ARG A 364 -4.09 -19.16 6.42
N SER A 365 -4.51 -19.24 7.68
CA SER A 365 -5.89 -18.90 8.06
C SER A 365 -6.11 -17.39 8.17
N PHE A 366 -7.35 -16.95 8.03
CA PHE A 366 -7.75 -15.55 8.25
C PHE A 366 -7.40 -15.06 9.67
N GLN A 367 -7.48 -15.93 10.68
CA GLN A 367 -7.09 -15.56 12.06
C GLN A 367 -5.58 -15.31 12.17
N GLN A 368 -4.76 -16.07 11.45
CA GLN A 368 -3.32 -15.80 11.37
C GLN A 368 -3.06 -14.48 10.65
N PHE A 369 -3.82 -14.14 9.61
CA PHE A 369 -3.74 -12.82 8.95
C PHE A 369 -4.05 -11.67 9.93
N MET A 370 -5.13 -11.76 10.71
CA MET A 370 -5.47 -10.72 11.70
C MET A 370 -4.36 -10.52 12.74
N THR A 371 -3.68 -11.61 13.12
CA THR A 371 -2.51 -11.58 14.02
C THR A 371 -1.31 -10.92 13.34
N PHE A 372 -1.01 -11.32 12.10
CA PHE A 372 0.09 -10.78 11.28
C PHE A 372 -0.08 -9.28 11.00
N ALA A 373 -1.30 -8.86 10.65
CA ALA A 373 -1.65 -7.47 10.43
C ALA A 373 -1.77 -6.66 11.73
N ASN A 374 -1.76 -7.33 12.88
CA ASN A 374 -1.97 -6.76 14.21
C ASN A 374 -3.22 -5.86 14.23
N MET A 375 -4.37 -6.45 13.91
CA MET A 375 -5.64 -5.74 13.76
C MET A 375 -6.77 -6.39 14.57
N SER A 376 -7.72 -5.57 15.02
CA SER A 376 -9.01 -5.99 15.56
C SER A 376 -10.15 -5.23 14.89
N PHE A 377 -11.31 -5.87 14.77
CA PHE A 377 -12.54 -5.23 14.32
C PHE A 377 -13.24 -4.41 15.41
N ASP A 378 -12.74 -4.46 16.64
CA ASP A 378 -13.30 -3.73 17.78
C ASP A 378 -13.10 -2.21 17.63
N GLY A 379 -14.00 -1.47 18.29
CA GLY A 379 -13.93 -0.02 18.36
C GLY A 379 -13.87 0.65 16.98
N PHE A 380 -12.81 1.44 16.77
CA PHE A 380 -12.53 2.17 15.54
C PHE A 380 -11.40 1.55 14.71
N MET A 381 -10.94 0.34 15.03
CA MET A 381 -9.88 -0.39 14.32
C MET A 381 -8.53 0.37 14.22
N ASN A 382 -8.24 1.25 15.18
CA ASN A 382 -7.12 2.19 15.15
C ASN A 382 -6.22 2.13 16.40
N GLU A 383 -6.45 1.17 17.30
CA GLU A 383 -5.65 0.97 18.51
C GLU A 383 -4.32 0.25 18.20
N SER A 384 -4.28 -0.48 17.09
CA SER A 384 -3.13 -1.28 16.65
C SER A 384 -2.80 -1.02 15.17
N ASN A 385 -1.64 -1.48 14.73
CA ASN A 385 -1.15 -1.34 13.35
C ASN A 385 -0.05 -2.38 13.06
N SER A 386 0.25 -2.58 11.78
CA SER A 386 1.30 -3.48 11.28
C SER A 386 2.58 -2.74 10.86
N CYS A 387 2.82 -1.53 11.39
CA CYS A 387 3.89 -0.68 10.87
C CYS A 387 5.30 -1.13 11.31
N GLY A 388 5.41 -1.91 12.39
CA GLY A 388 6.70 -2.43 12.85
C GLY A 388 7.33 -3.44 11.88
N GLN A 389 8.54 -3.89 12.18
CA GLN A 389 9.18 -4.92 11.38
C GLN A 389 8.36 -6.21 11.40
N LEU A 390 7.81 -6.56 10.24
CA LEU A 390 7.10 -7.83 10.03
C LEU A 390 8.07 -8.96 9.68
N HIS A 391 7.65 -10.18 9.96
CA HIS A 391 8.40 -11.39 9.67
C HIS A 391 7.53 -12.36 8.88
N TRP A 392 8.14 -13.02 7.90
CA TRP A 392 7.49 -14.05 7.10
C TRP A 392 6.92 -15.15 8.01
N VAL A 393 5.67 -15.52 7.74
CA VAL A 393 4.95 -16.54 8.49
C VAL A 393 4.87 -17.79 7.60
N PRO A 394 5.47 -18.92 8.02
CA PRO A 394 5.39 -20.18 7.29
C PRO A 394 3.95 -20.62 7.02
N TYR A 395 3.76 -21.38 5.95
CA TYR A 395 2.44 -21.86 5.55
C TYR A 395 1.93 -22.93 6.53
N SER A 396 0.71 -22.75 7.04
CA SER A 396 0.02 -23.79 7.82
C SER A 396 -0.32 -25.00 6.94
N ASN A 397 -0.56 -24.76 5.65
CA ASN A 397 -0.72 -25.77 4.62
C ASN A 397 0.04 -25.34 3.36
N ALA A 398 1.19 -25.94 3.07
CA ALA A 398 1.99 -25.53 1.92
C ALA A 398 1.48 -26.08 0.57
N SER A 399 0.48 -26.98 0.55
CA SER A 399 0.15 -27.78 -0.65
C SER A 399 -0.11 -26.95 -1.91
N GLU A 400 -0.97 -25.93 -1.81
CA GLU A 400 -1.28 -25.04 -2.95
C GLU A 400 -0.04 -24.24 -3.38
N VAL A 401 0.76 -23.77 -2.42
CA VAL A 401 1.99 -23.02 -2.72
C VAL A 401 3.03 -23.91 -3.39
N GLU A 402 3.17 -25.16 -2.95
CA GLU A 402 4.08 -26.14 -3.56
C GLU A 402 3.68 -26.49 -5.00
N GLU A 403 2.38 -26.56 -5.28
CA GLU A 403 1.86 -26.74 -6.63
C GLU A 403 2.15 -25.53 -7.52
N ILE A 404 1.87 -24.31 -7.02
CA ILE A 404 2.10 -23.06 -7.75
C ILE A 404 3.60 -22.85 -8.04
N VAL A 405 4.45 -23.01 -7.04
CA VAL A 405 5.90 -22.79 -7.16
C VAL A 405 6.55 -23.85 -8.05
N GLY A 406 6.06 -25.10 -8.00
CA GLY A 406 6.53 -26.18 -8.84
C GLY A 406 8.02 -26.52 -8.66
N ASP A 407 8.60 -27.19 -9.66
CA ASP A 407 9.99 -27.68 -9.70
C ASP A 407 10.43 -28.47 -8.46
N GLY A 408 9.49 -29.17 -7.83
CA GLY A 408 9.76 -29.96 -6.63
C GLY A 408 10.07 -29.13 -5.38
N TRP A 409 9.79 -27.82 -5.38
CA TRP A 409 9.89 -27.03 -4.16
C TRP A 409 8.93 -27.59 -3.09
N LYS A 410 9.46 -27.74 -1.88
CA LYS A 410 8.72 -28.20 -0.70
C LYS A 410 9.08 -27.31 0.48
N MET A 411 8.09 -26.98 1.32
CA MET A 411 8.36 -26.26 2.56
C MET A 411 8.93 -27.24 3.59
N GLN A 412 10.23 -27.54 3.48
CA GLN A 412 10.90 -28.50 4.35
C GLN A 412 11.60 -27.82 5.51
N MET A 413 11.39 -28.37 6.70
CA MET A 413 12.25 -28.11 7.86
C MET A 413 13.59 -28.77 7.57
N VAL A 414 14.65 -27.98 7.45
CA VAL A 414 16.00 -28.56 7.43
C VAL A 414 16.28 -29.10 8.83
N GLU A 415 16.27 -30.42 9.00
CA GLU A 415 16.91 -31.06 10.15
C GLU A 415 18.41 -30.82 9.99
N MET A 416 18.93 -29.75 10.59
CA MET A 416 20.36 -29.52 10.61
C MET A 416 21.00 -30.53 11.56
N GLY A 417 21.83 -31.42 11.04
CA GLY A 417 22.83 -32.12 11.84
C GLY A 417 23.88 -31.12 12.35
N ASP A 418 24.37 -31.34 13.57
CA ASP A 418 25.22 -30.41 14.32
C ASP A 418 26.50 -29.95 13.59
N GLU A 419 26.92 -30.62 12.51
CA GLU A 419 28.17 -30.35 11.78
C GLU A 419 28.04 -29.30 10.66
N GLU A 420 26.83 -29.00 10.13
CA GLU A 420 26.66 -28.04 9.02
C GLU A 420 26.57 -26.57 9.48
N VAL A 421 26.28 -26.35 10.77
CA VAL A 421 26.10 -25.01 11.37
C VAL A 421 27.37 -24.19 11.31
N GLU A 422 28.54 -24.81 11.51
CA GLU A 422 29.82 -24.09 11.45
C GLU A 422 30.24 -23.74 10.02
N GLY A 423 29.88 -24.57 9.04
CA GLY A 423 30.21 -24.35 7.63
C GLY A 423 29.45 -23.18 7.01
N VAL A 424 28.13 -23.14 7.21
CA VAL A 424 27.24 -22.11 6.63
C VAL A 424 27.49 -20.74 7.25
N VAL A 425 27.67 -20.67 8.58
CA VAL A 425 27.97 -19.41 9.29
C VAL A 425 29.30 -18.83 8.82
N ARG A 426 30.31 -19.69 8.57
CA ARG A 426 31.62 -19.26 8.08
C ARG A 426 31.54 -18.74 6.64
N GLN A 427 30.76 -19.37 5.77
CA GLN A 427 30.61 -18.97 4.38
C GLN A 427 29.79 -17.67 4.21
N GLN A 428 28.78 -17.47 5.06
CA GLN A 428 27.99 -16.23 5.11
C GLN A 428 28.79 -15.05 5.69
N ALA A 429 29.63 -15.29 6.69
CA ALA A 429 30.52 -14.25 7.24
C ALA A 429 31.58 -13.79 6.22
N ILE A 430 32.14 -14.71 5.42
CA ILE A 430 33.13 -14.38 4.38
C ILE A 430 32.48 -13.57 3.25
N SER A 431 31.28 -13.95 2.79
CA SER A 431 30.54 -13.24 1.74
C SER A 431 30.07 -11.84 2.15
N ALA A 432 29.74 -11.64 3.44
CA ALA A 432 29.44 -10.33 4.00
C ALA A 432 30.68 -9.44 4.15
N HIS A 433 31.86 -10.04 4.38
CA HIS A 433 33.10 -9.29 4.57
C HIS A 433 33.74 -8.84 3.25
N GLU A 434 33.61 -9.61 2.15
CA GLU A 434 34.13 -9.22 0.83
C GLU A 434 33.34 -8.07 0.17
N LYS A 435 32.09 -7.83 0.58
CA LYS A 435 31.26 -6.71 0.06
C LYS A 435 31.51 -5.37 0.74
N ASN A 436 32.23 -5.34 1.86
CA ASN A 436 32.58 -4.13 2.58
C ASN A 436 34.10 -4.05 2.72
N GLY A 437 34.77 -3.50 1.70
CA GLY A 437 36.20 -3.30 1.70
C GLY A 437 36.66 -2.45 2.91
N ALA A 438 37.23 -3.10 3.91
CA ALA A 438 38.00 -2.49 4.98
C ALA A 438 39.14 -3.44 5.35
N GLY A 439 40.37 -2.98 5.13
CA GLY A 439 41.60 -3.74 5.32
C GLY A 439 41.96 -4.02 6.78
N PHE A 440 42.79 -5.05 6.93
CA PHE A 440 43.42 -5.54 8.15
C PHE A 440 44.03 -4.44 9.04
N GLY A 441 43.79 -4.55 10.34
CA GLY A 441 44.48 -3.79 11.40
C GLY A 441 44.36 -4.52 12.75
N ASP A 442 45.51 -4.81 13.35
CA ASP A 442 45.75 -5.72 14.47
C ASP A 442 44.99 -5.44 15.79
N GLU A 443 44.77 -6.54 16.52
CA GLU A 443 44.20 -6.64 17.87
C GLU A 443 45.00 -5.89 18.95
N LYS A 444 44.28 -5.24 19.89
CA LYS A 444 44.64 -5.19 21.33
C LYS A 444 43.36 -5.16 22.21
N PRO A 445 43.31 -5.88 23.35
CA PRO A 445 42.12 -5.94 24.19
C PRO A 445 42.09 -4.78 25.19
N VAL A 446 40.97 -4.04 25.25
CA VAL A 446 40.73 -2.99 26.26
C VAL A 446 39.82 -3.52 27.36
N VAL A 447 40.37 -3.51 28.57
CA VAL A 447 39.73 -3.84 29.85
C VAL A 447 38.62 -2.84 30.18
N ARG A 448 37.42 -3.32 30.51
CA ARG A 448 36.30 -2.49 31.02
C ARG A 448 36.48 -2.17 32.52
N PRO A 449 36.38 -0.91 32.95
CA PRO A 449 36.13 -0.58 34.36
C PRO A 449 34.63 -0.55 34.65
N ARG A 450 34.25 -1.14 35.79
CA ARG A 450 32.93 -1.06 36.43
C ARG A 450 32.80 0.29 37.14
N VAL A 451 31.70 1.03 36.94
CA VAL A 451 31.36 2.26 37.68
C VAL A 451 29.88 2.20 38.12
N PRO A 452 29.51 2.73 39.30
CA PRO A 452 28.34 2.28 40.07
C PRO A 452 27.00 2.93 39.68
N LEU A 453 25.93 2.26 40.10
CA LEU A 453 24.54 2.73 40.10
C LEU A 453 24.40 4.06 40.87
N THR A 454 24.00 5.12 40.19
CA THR A 454 23.45 6.33 40.80
C THR A 454 21.94 6.40 40.58
N GLU A 455 21.18 6.41 41.67
CA GLU A 455 19.72 6.60 41.71
C GLU A 455 19.30 7.89 40.98
N ARG A 456 18.41 7.76 40.00
CA ARG A 456 17.81 8.89 39.29
C ARG A 456 16.49 9.26 39.97
N ARG A 457 16.53 10.33 40.77
CA ARG A 457 15.34 10.95 41.39
C ARG A 457 14.43 11.53 40.31
N THR A 458 13.24 10.97 40.13
CA THR A 458 12.21 11.47 39.21
C THR A 458 11.57 12.75 39.79
N ARG A 459 11.64 13.86 39.05
CA ARG A 459 10.82 15.07 39.32
C ARG A 459 9.51 14.93 38.56
N SER A 460 8.39 14.97 39.27
CA SER A 460 7.04 14.99 38.71
C SER A 460 6.75 16.36 38.07
N ASN A 461 6.37 16.37 36.79
CA ASN A 461 5.96 17.56 36.04
C ASN A 461 4.44 17.80 36.06
N ALA A 462 3.72 17.24 37.05
CA ALA A 462 2.26 17.32 37.12
C ALA A 462 1.71 18.76 37.15
N SER A 463 2.48 19.72 37.71
CA SER A 463 2.07 21.13 37.77
C SER A 463 2.08 21.84 36.41
N ALA A 464 2.99 21.46 35.50
CA ALA A 464 3.10 22.06 34.18
C ALA A 464 1.96 21.61 33.25
N TRP A 465 1.54 20.35 33.35
CA TRP A 465 0.41 19.81 32.59
C TRP A 465 -0.94 20.36 33.07
N GLY A 466 -1.09 20.59 34.38
CA GLY A 466 -2.28 21.23 34.93
C GLY A 466 -2.48 22.65 34.41
N LEU A 467 -1.41 23.45 34.34
CA LEU A 467 -1.44 24.81 33.79
C LEU A 467 -1.76 24.82 32.28
N LEU A 468 -1.19 23.89 31.51
CA LEU A 468 -1.47 23.79 30.07
C LEU A 468 -2.93 23.41 29.78
N ALA A 469 -3.50 22.47 30.56
CA ALA A 469 -4.89 22.06 30.41
C ALA A 469 -5.88 23.21 30.72
N VAL A 470 -5.59 24.02 31.75
CA VAL A 470 -6.40 25.21 32.07
C VAL A 470 -6.36 26.24 30.95
N VAL A 471 -5.18 26.51 30.37
CA VAL A 471 -5.03 27.47 29.27
C VAL A 471 -5.75 26.99 28.00
N LEU A 472 -5.63 25.71 27.65
CA LEU A 472 -6.32 25.14 26.48
C LEU A 472 -7.84 25.13 26.67
N THR A 473 -8.32 24.87 27.88
CA THR A 473 -9.76 24.90 28.19
C THR A 473 -10.29 26.34 28.11
N ALA A 474 -9.55 27.32 28.61
CA ALA A 474 -9.92 28.74 28.49
C ALA A 474 -9.93 29.23 27.03
N LEU A 475 -8.95 28.81 26.21
CA LEU A 475 -8.93 29.10 24.77
C LEU A 475 -10.09 28.44 24.02
N PHE A 476 -10.43 27.20 24.37
CA PHE A 476 -11.56 26.50 23.76
C PHE A 476 -12.89 27.19 24.09
N VAL A 477 -13.12 27.53 25.36
CA VAL A 477 -14.34 28.23 25.80
C VAL A 477 -14.43 29.65 25.24
N THR A 478 -13.32 30.32 24.92
CA THR A 478 -13.34 31.68 24.33
C THR A 478 -13.54 31.68 22.81
N LEU A 479 -13.00 30.68 22.10
CA LEU A 479 -12.99 30.65 20.64
C LEU A 479 -14.06 29.76 20.00
N SER A 480 -14.61 28.78 20.75
CA SER A 480 -15.61 27.85 20.21
C SER A 480 -16.99 28.48 20.06
N ASN A 481 -17.71 28.14 18.99
CA ASN A 481 -19.09 28.59 18.75
C ASN A 481 -20.17 27.57 19.16
N ASP A 482 -19.81 26.52 19.90
CA ASP A 482 -20.77 25.55 20.42
C ASP A 482 -21.72 26.18 21.48
N SER A 483 -22.84 25.52 21.73
CA SER A 483 -23.89 26.03 22.63
C SER A 483 -23.46 26.08 24.10
N MET A 484 -22.59 25.17 24.56
CA MET A 484 -22.08 25.16 25.93
C MET A 484 -21.05 26.26 26.16
N SER A 485 -20.09 26.45 25.24
CA SER A 485 -19.13 27.55 25.34
C SER A 485 -19.82 28.93 25.30
N ARG A 486 -20.91 29.07 24.53
CA ARG A 486 -21.76 30.27 24.55
C ARG A 486 -22.44 30.48 25.89
N ALA A 487 -23.00 29.44 26.50
CA ALA A 487 -23.62 29.51 27.81
C ALA A 487 -22.61 29.89 28.91
N ILE A 488 -21.39 29.32 28.87
CA ILE A 488 -20.32 29.64 29.82
C ILE A 488 -19.89 31.10 29.68
N ARG A 489 -19.66 31.60 28.45
CA ARG A 489 -19.32 33.01 28.21
C ARG A 489 -20.41 33.97 28.70
N GLN A 490 -21.69 33.61 28.54
CA GLN A 490 -22.81 34.42 29.04
C GLN A 490 -22.89 34.43 30.57
N SER A 491 -22.47 33.35 31.24
CA SER A 491 -22.42 33.26 32.71
C SER A 491 -21.28 34.05 33.35
N CYS A 492 -20.20 34.33 32.61
CA CYS A 492 -19.02 35.04 33.10
C CYS A 492 -19.06 36.58 32.92
N ILE A 493 -20.16 37.14 32.41
CA ILE A 493 -20.34 38.59 32.34
C ILE A 493 -20.64 39.12 33.75
N ALA A 494 -19.64 39.70 34.41
CA ALA A 494 -19.85 40.49 35.61
C ALA A 494 -20.75 41.69 35.27
N LYS A 495 -21.90 41.82 35.94
CA LYS A 495 -22.70 43.04 35.93
C LYS A 495 -21.89 44.16 36.59
N ALA A 496 -21.33 45.06 35.78
CA ALA A 496 -20.88 46.35 36.30
C ALA A 496 -22.11 47.19 36.68
N PRO A 497 -22.18 47.80 37.87
CA PRO A 497 -23.26 48.73 38.20
C PRO A 497 -23.12 49.99 37.34
N HIS A 498 -24.24 50.41 36.74
CA HIS A 498 -24.36 51.70 36.07
C HIS A 498 -24.15 52.83 37.10
N LEU A 499 -23.11 53.66 36.90
CA LEU A 499 -23.01 54.99 37.49
C LEU A 499 -23.81 55.96 36.61
N SER A 500 -24.86 56.56 37.18
CA SER A 500 -25.59 57.67 36.58
C SER A 500 -24.73 58.94 36.69
N HIS A 501 -24.60 59.66 35.57
CA HIS A 501 -24.23 61.07 35.59
C HIS A 501 -25.52 61.90 35.59
N ASP A 502 -25.79 62.53 36.72
CA ASP A 502 -26.08 63.97 36.80
C ASP A 502 -24.96 64.60 37.66
#